data_AF-A0A5C4RSH0-F1
#
_entry.id   AF-A0A5C4RSH0-F1
#
_cell.length_a   1.000
_cell.length_b   1.000
_cell.length_c   1.000
_cell.angle_alpha   90.00
_cell.angle_beta   90.00
_cell.angle_gamma   90.00
#
_symmetry.space_group_name_H-M   'P 1'
#
loop_
_entity.id
_entity.type
_entity.pdbx_description
1 polymer ?
#
loop_
_entity_poly.entity_id
_entity_poly.type
_entity_poly.pdbx_seq_one_letter_code
_entity_poly.pdbx_strand_id
1 'polypeptide(L)'
;MTHRLFLPLLSLTLLLGACGEAPAPAAAPETAAAAPAAGSGVDWSRCRIPHVGLPVPGRLFVIDGGRPTPESEPGRESIRRVDVRVPGPVALLLTAPDATAWHVRVSPETQLRAIFASGQQSQRITGQGLGNARLTQSQVFGEPCGRYWLEGGAGPALAELTQEVFGRPHDAIYEMRIGSVIIGGTDPDLDQPVGRGD
;
A
#
# COMPACT_ATOMS: atom_id res chain seq x y z
N MET A 1 -46.24 -44.20 62.81
CA MET A 1 -45.33 -45.36 62.71
C MET A 1 -44.03 -44.85 62.06
N THR A 2 -43.00 -44.47 62.84
CA THR A 2 -41.78 -45.28 63.08
C THR A 2 -41.21 -45.85 61.78
N HIS A 3 -40.07 -45.39 61.26
CA HIS A 3 -38.73 -45.68 61.80
C HIS A 3 -37.66 -44.61 61.54
N ARG A 4 -36.72 -44.57 62.49
CA ARG A 4 -35.43 -43.86 62.53
C ARG A 4 -34.31 -44.68 61.86
N LEU A 5 -33.33 -43.99 61.29
CA LEU A 5 -31.88 -44.29 61.24
C LEU A 5 -31.23 -42.90 60.95
N PHE A 6 -30.37 -42.22 61.74
CA PHE A 6 -29.23 -42.56 62.62
C PHE A 6 -28.24 -43.49 61.90
N LEU A 7 -26.98 -43.17 61.63
CA LEU A 7 -26.07 -42.08 62.07
C LEU A 7 -24.86 -42.04 61.05
N PRO A 8 -23.69 -41.47 61.36
CA PRO A 8 -23.03 -40.33 60.71
C PRO A 8 -21.79 -40.75 59.87
N LEU A 9 -21.01 -39.80 59.33
CA LEU A 9 -19.55 -39.75 59.57
C LEU A 9 -18.91 -38.50 58.94
N LEU A 10 -18.11 -37.83 59.77
CA LEU A 10 -16.85 -37.12 59.51
C LEU A 10 -16.75 -36.25 58.24
N SER A 11 -16.70 -34.92 58.36
CA SER A 11 -15.50 -34.13 58.71
C SER A 11 -14.33 -34.32 57.75
N LEU A 12 -14.09 -33.37 56.84
CA LEU A 12 -12.77 -32.71 56.70
C LEU A 12 -12.88 -31.45 55.82
N THR A 13 -13.06 -30.31 56.47
CA THR A 13 -12.52 -29.03 56.00
C THR A 13 -11.00 -29.10 56.07
N LEU A 14 -10.31 -28.89 54.95
CA LEU A 14 -8.98 -28.27 54.82
C LEU A 14 -8.52 -28.41 53.37
N LEU A 15 -8.40 -27.28 52.67
CA LEU A 15 -7.27 -26.92 51.80
C LEU A 15 -7.52 -25.52 51.22
N LEU A 16 -7.23 -24.52 52.05
CA LEU A 16 -6.63 -23.28 51.56
C LEU A 16 -5.26 -23.62 50.97
N GLY A 17 -4.94 -23.01 49.83
CA GLY A 17 -3.56 -22.85 49.38
C GLY A 17 -3.17 -23.69 48.17
N ALA A 18 -3.43 -23.15 46.98
CA ALA A 18 -2.51 -23.23 45.85
C ALA A 18 -2.88 -22.14 44.83
N CYS A 19 -2.44 -20.91 45.08
CA CYS A 19 -2.14 -19.99 43.99
C CYS A 19 -0.96 -20.59 43.23
N GLY A 20 -1.25 -21.48 42.29
CA GLY A 20 -0.32 -21.86 41.24
C GLY A 20 -0.31 -20.73 40.23
N GLU A 21 0.61 -19.79 40.40
CA GLU A 21 0.99 -18.85 39.36
C GLU A 21 1.57 -19.70 38.21
N ALA A 22 0.71 -20.02 37.24
CA ALA A 22 1.15 -20.67 36.02
C ALA A 22 2.12 -19.69 35.34
N PRO A 23 3.36 -20.10 35.02
CA PRO A 23 4.30 -19.22 34.35
C PRO A 23 3.65 -18.78 33.04
N ALA A 24 3.56 -17.46 32.85
CA ALA A 24 3.14 -16.86 31.60
C ALA A 24 3.94 -17.53 30.46
N PRO A 25 3.28 -17.98 29.38
CA PRO A 25 4.01 -18.52 28.25
C PRO A 25 5.00 -17.45 27.78
N ALA A 26 6.28 -17.81 27.79
CA ALA A 26 7.34 -16.97 27.28
C ALA A 26 6.91 -16.47 25.90
N ALA A 27 6.81 -15.15 25.76
CA ALA A 27 6.55 -14.51 24.48
C ALA A 27 7.59 -15.06 23.50
N ALA A 28 7.13 -15.84 22.53
CA ALA A 28 7.95 -16.19 21.39
C ALA A 28 8.48 -14.87 20.84
N PRO A 29 9.78 -14.77 20.51
CA PRO A 29 10.27 -13.57 19.87
C PRO A 29 9.41 -13.36 18.63
N GLU A 30 8.65 -12.26 18.61
CA GLU A 30 8.10 -11.73 17.37
C GLU A 30 9.30 -11.60 16.46
N THR A 31 9.40 -12.53 15.51
CA THR A 31 10.22 -12.37 14.33
C THR A 31 9.73 -11.07 13.72
N ALA A 32 10.39 -9.97 14.07
CA ALA A 32 10.26 -8.72 13.37
C ALA A 32 10.56 -9.10 11.92
N ALA A 33 9.50 -9.20 11.12
CA ALA A 33 9.60 -9.45 9.71
C ALA A 33 10.49 -8.32 9.19
N ALA A 34 11.75 -8.66 8.89
CA ALA A 34 12.66 -7.73 8.25
C ALA A 34 11.92 -7.21 7.02
N ALA A 35 11.65 -5.91 7.00
CA ALA A 35 11.06 -5.26 5.84
C ALA A 35 11.92 -5.65 4.63
N PRO A 36 11.33 -6.26 3.58
CA PRO A 36 12.12 -6.60 2.42
C PRO A 36 12.68 -5.30 1.84
N ALA A 37 13.99 -5.26 1.68
CA ALA A 37 14.71 -4.16 1.05
C ALA A 37 14.03 -3.76 -0.28
N ALA A 38 14.00 -2.44 -0.55
CA ALA A 38 13.62 -1.87 -1.83
C ALA A 38 14.18 -2.72 -2.98
N GLY A 39 13.29 -3.20 -3.85
CA GLY A 39 13.51 -4.34 -4.73
C GLY A 39 14.63 -4.18 -5.75
N SER A 40 15.87 -4.41 -5.35
CA SER A 40 16.94 -4.80 -6.27
C SER A 40 16.63 -6.21 -6.79
N GLY A 41 16.40 -6.35 -8.10
CA GLY A 41 16.19 -7.64 -8.77
C GLY A 41 14.76 -7.95 -9.23
N VAL A 42 13.88 -6.95 -9.37
CA VAL A 42 12.58 -7.15 -10.04
C VAL A 42 12.78 -7.09 -11.56
N ASP A 43 12.31 -8.12 -12.28
CA ASP A 43 12.26 -8.11 -13.74
C ASP A 43 11.07 -7.26 -14.22
N TRP A 44 11.29 -5.94 -14.33
CA TRP A 44 10.26 -4.97 -14.72
C TRP A 44 9.72 -5.16 -16.13
N SER A 45 10.44 -5.89 -16.99
CA SER A 45 10.01 -6.18 -18.36
C SER A 45 8.69 -6.99 -18.40
N ARG A 46 8.38 -7.69 -17.31
CA ARG A 46 7.13 -8.46 -17.12
C ARG A 46 5.95 -7.59 -16.66
N CYS A 47 6.20 -6.36 -16.25
CA CYS A 47 5.22 -5.45 -15.67
C CYS A 47 4.55 -4.59 -16.75
N ARG A 48 4.15 -5.20 -17.88
CA ARG A 48 3.54 -4.49 -19.01
C ARG A 48 2.14 -4.03 -18.67
N ILE A 49 1.87 -2.75 -18.87
CA ILE A 49 0.51 -2.21 -18.76
C ILE A 49 -0.30 -2.70 -19.96
N PRO A 50 -1.44 -3.39 -19.75
CA PRO A 50 -2.25 -3.90 -20.85
C PRO A 50 -2.68 -2.78 -21.80
N HIS A 51 -2.68 -3.08 -23.11
CA HIS A 51 -3.15 -2.17 -24.16
C HIS A 51 -2.33 -0.87 -24.32
N VAL A 52 -1.10 -0.84 -23.82
CA VAL A 52 -0.21 0.32 -23.90
C VAL A 52 1.06 -0.03 -24.70
N GLY A 53 1.35 0.78 -25.71
CA GLY A 53 2.65 0.74 -26.41
C GLY A 53 3.68 1.61 -25.70
N LEU A 54 4.96 1.22 -25.78
CA LEU A 54 6.07 2.00 -25.23
C LEU A 54 6.81 2.80 -26.33
N PRO A 55 7.30 4.02 -26.03
CA PRO A 55 7.12 4.74 -24.76
C PRO A 55 5.69 5.26 -24.57
N VAL A 56 5.22 5.32 -23.33
CA VAL A 56 3.90 5.88 -23.02
C VAL A 56 3.90 7.38 -23.31
N PRO A 57 2.98 7.91 -24.14
CA PRO A 57 2.97 9.31 -24.47
C PRO A 57 2.66 10.22 -23.28
N GLY A 58 3.27 11.41 -23.26
CA GLY A 58 2.93 12.49 -22.35
C GLY A 58 3.84 12.58 -21.14
N ARG A 59 3.34 13.18 -20.05
CA ARG A 59 4.05 13.34 -18.78
C ARG A 59 3.81 12.15 -17.87
N LEU A 60 4.80 11.73 -17.10
CA LEU A 60 4.76 10.63 -16.15
C LEU A 60 4.96 11.21 -14.77
N PHE A 61 3.94 11.11 -13.93
CA PHE A 61 4.00 11.52 -12.54
C PHE A 61 4.05 10.30 -11.64
N VAL A 62 4.94 10.34 -10.65
CA VAL A 62 5.03 9.35 -9.58
C VAL A 62 4.33 9.92 -8.36
N ILE A 63 3.42 9.17 -7.78
CA ILE A 63 2.71 9.53 -6.56
C ILE A 63 3.17 8.58 -5.48
N ASP A 64 3.97 9.09 -4.55
CA ASP A 64 4.27 8.42 -3.30
C ASP A 64 3.13 8.67 -2.34
N GLY A 65 2.39 7.61 -2.01
CA GLY A 65 1.34 7.74 -1.02
C GLY A 65 1.86 7.78 0.43
N GLY A 66 3.19 7.67 0.62
CA GLY A 66 3.84 7.82 1.90
C GLY A 66 3.77 6.57 2.77
N ARG A 67 4.31 6.70 3.99
CA ARG A 67 4.36 5.62 4.98
C ARG A 67 2.96 5.20 5.46
N PRO A 68 2.78 3.95 5.92
CA PRO A 68 1.55 3.54 6.56
C PRO A 68 1.24 4.46 7.74
N THR A 69 -0.02 4.82 7.89
CA THR A 69 -0.47 5.56 9.07
C THR A 69 -0.74 4.59 10.22
N PRO A 70 -0.77 5.03 11.49
CA PRO A 70 -1.23 4.19 12.60
C PRO A 70 -2.65 3.63 12.39
N GLU A 71 -3.45 4.31 11.57
CA GLU A 71 -4.78 3.90 11.13
C GLU A 71 -4.76 2.93 9.94
N SER A 72 -3.60 2.48 9.46
CA SER A 72 -3.49 1.45 8.43
C SER A 72 -3.42 0.07 9.10
N GLU A 73 -4.55 -0.50 9.49
CA GLU A 73 -4.58 -1.89 9.97
C GLU A 73 -4.43 -2.88 8.80
N PRO A 74 -3.76 -4.03 9.00
CA PRO A 74 -3.71 -5.10 8.01
C PRO A 74 -5.12 -5.47 7.51
N GLY A 75 -5.34 -5.39 6.20
CA GLY A 75 -6.62 -5.71 5.57
C GLY A 75 -7.65 -4.57 5.53
N ARG A 76 -7.40 -3.42 6.18
CA ARG A 76 -8.17 -2.20 5.96
C ARG A 76 -7.55 -1.41 4.81
N GLU A 77 -8.36 -1.11 3.79
CA GLU A 77 -7.92 -0.25 2.69
C GLU A 77 -7.97 1.24 3.08
N SER A 78 -6.85 1.94 2.91
CA SER A 78 -6.74 3.40 2.94
C SER A 78 -7.26 3.99 1.63
N ILE A 79 -8.07 5.05 1.70
CA ILE A 79 -8.54 5.77 0.50
C ILE A 79 -7.59 6.93 0.22
N ARG A 80 -7.00 6.94 -0.98
CA ARG A 80 -6.02 7.95 -1.42
C ARG A 80 -6.53 8.68 -2.66
N ARG A 81 -6.68 10.01 -2.60
CA ARG A 81 -7.24 10.83 -3.68
C ARG A 81 -6.16 11.45 -4.55
N VAL A 82 -6.27 11.29 -5.87
CA VAL A 82 -5.34 11.83 -6.85
C VAL A 82 -6.13 12.68 -7.85
N ASP A 83 -5.93 14.00 -7.81
CA ASP A 83 -6.57 14.93 -8.74
C ASP A 83 -5.57 15.42 -9.78
N VAL A 84 -5.78 15.08 -11.05
CA VAL A 84 -4.87 15.46 -12.14
C VAL A 84 -5.54 16.53 -13.02
N ARG A 85 -4.97 17.73 -13.02
CA ARG A 85 -5.46 18.91 -13.77
C ARG A 85 -4.48 19.35 -14.84
N VAL A 86 -3.84 18.38 -15.44
CA VAL A 86 -2.69 18.55 -16.31
C VAL A 86 -3.14 18.44 -17.77
N PRO A 87 -3.08 19.51 -18.58
CA PRO A 87 -3.51 19.41 -19.98
C PRO A 87 -2.62 18.45 -20.79
N GLY A 88 -3.26 17.67 -21.66
CA GLY A 88 -2.59 16.75 -22.57
C GLY A 88 -2.36 15.35 -21.99
N PRO A 89 -1.51 14.53 -22.65
CA PRO A 89 -1.28 13.14 -22.25
C PRO A 89 -0.53 13.01 -20.92
N VAL A 90 -1.02 12.11 -20.05
CA VAL A 90 -0.47 11.82 -18.73
C VAL A 90 -0.43 10.32 -18.45
N ALA A 91 0.62 9.86 -17.78
CA ALA A 91 0.76 8.55 -17.18
C ALA A 91 1.03 8.70 -15.67
N LEU A 92 0.58 7.73 -14.88
CA LEU A 92 0.72 7.75 -13.43
C LEU A 92 1.37 6.46 -12.92
N LEU A 93 2.35 6.60 -12.03
CA LEU A 93 2.85 5.54 -11.17
C LEU A 93 2.41 5.84 -9.74
N LEU A 94 1.59 4.97 -9.15
CA LEU A 94 1.05 5.11 -7.81
C LEU A 94 1.72 4.08 -6.90
N THR A 95 2.30 4.52 -5.78
CA THR A 95 3.00 3.60 -4.88
C THR A 95 2.58 3.76 -3.43
N ALA A 96 2.34 2.65 -2.75
CA ALA A 96 2.00 2.64 -1.32
C ALA A 96 2.45 1.34 -0.64
N PRO A 97 2.96 1.39 0.59
CA PRO A 97 3.26 0.18 1.36
C PRO A 97 2.00 -0.51 1.92
N ASP A 98 0.92 0.23 2.21
CA ASP A 98 -0.32 -0.26 2.81
C ASP A 98 -1.43 -0.53 1.79
N ALA A 99 -2.48 -1.25 2.23
CA ALA A 99 -3.60 -1.61 1.37
C ALA A 99 -4.31 -0.31 0.95
N THR A 100 -4.42 -0.06 -0.36
CA THR A 100 -4.79 1.26 -0.86
C THR A 100 -5.81 1.21 -1.99
N ALA A 101 -6.89 1.96 -1.81
CA ALA A 101 -7.83 2.33 -2.84
C ALA A 101 -7.50 3.73 -3.37
N TRP A 102 -6.89 3.79 -4.55
CA TRP A 102 -6.60 5.02 -5.27
C TRP A 102 -7.85 5.54 -5.96
N HIS A 103 -8.33 6.71 -5.58
CA HIS A 103 -9.41 7.43 -6.25
C HIS A 103 -8.81 8.50 -7.16
N VAL A 104 -8.70 8.19 -8.45
CA VAL A 104 -8.14 9.08 -9.47
C VAL A 104 -9.25 9.88 -10.13
N ARG A 105 -9.11 11.21 -10.15
CA ARG A 105 -9.94 12.13 -10.93
C ARG A 105 -9.05 12.90 -11.89
N VAL A 106 -9.50 13.00 -13.13
CA VAL A 106 -8.78 13.73 -14.19
C VAL A 106 -9.65 14.87 -14.71
N SER A 107 -9.02 16.01 -15.02
CA SER A 107 -9.71 17.11 -15.70
C SER A 107 -10.10 16.72 -17.14
N PRO A 108 -11.13 17.35 -17.74
CA PRO A 108 -11.51 17.09 -19.13
C PRO A 108 -10.37 17.26 -20.15
N GLU A 109 -9.40 18.12 -19.85
CA GLU A 109 -8.25 18.44 -20.69
C GLU A 109 -7.09 17.45 -20.50
N THR A 110 -7.16 16.59 -19.48
CA THR A 110 -6.17 15.54 -19.18
C THR A 110 -6.51 14.28 -19.96
N GLN A 111 -5.55 13.78 -20.75
CA GLN A 111 -5.66 12.53 -21.46
C GLN A 111 -4.87 11.44 -20.74
N LEU A 112 -5.52 10.70 -19.85
CA LEU A 112 -4.86 9.64 -19.12
C LEU A 112 -4.53 8.46 -20.05
N ARG A 113 -3.24 8.14 -20.18
CA ARG A 113 -2.71 7.12 -21.10
C ARG A 113 -2.37 5.81 -20.41
N ALA A 114 -1.96 5.88 -19.14
CA ALA A 114 -1.61 4.70 -18.36
C ALA A 114 -1.65 4.98 -16.86
N ILE A 115 -2.00 3.97 -16.06
CA ILE A 115 -1.84 3.98 -14.61
C ILE A 115 -1.21 2.67 -14.18
N PHE A 116 -0.16 2.72 -13.37
CA PHE A 116 0.38 1.55 -12.68
C PHE A 116 0.34 1.80 -11.17
N ALA A 117 -0.37 0.95 -10.41
CA ALA A 117 -0.32 0.94 -8.96
C ALA A 117 0.50 -0.25 -8.46
N SER A 118 1.49 0.01 -7.61
CA SER A 118 2.34 -1.01 -6.99
C SER A 118 2.44 -0.82 -5.47
N GLY A 119 2.52 -1.90 -4.71
CA GLY A 119 2.61 -1.81 -3.26
C GLY A 119 2.58 -3.15 -2.53
N GLN A 120 3.18 -3.20 -1.33
CA GLN A 120 3.33 -4.46 -0.61
C GLN A 120 1.98 -5.14 -0.27
N GLN A 121 0.97 -4.32 0.02
CA GLN A 121 -0.40 -4.76 0.29
C GLN A 121 -1.33 -4.51 -0.91
N SER A 122 -2.58 -4.99 -0.83
CA SER A 122 -3.58 -4.87 -1.90
C SER A 122 -3.69 -3.45 -2.44
N GLN A 123 -3.47 -3.30 -3.74
CA GLN A 123 -3.66 -2.04 -4.47
C GLN A 123 -4.98 -2.10 -5.26
N ARG A 124 -5.67 -0.97 -5.40
CA ARG A 124 -6.87 -0.87 -6.23
C ARG A 124 -7.02 0.52 -6.83
N ILE A 125 -7.34 0.59 -8.11
CA ILE A 125 -7.54 1.85 -8.83
C ILE A 125 -9.03 2.06 -9.10
N THR A 126 -9.55 3.22 -8.73
CA THR A 126 -10.94 3.65 -8.94
C THR A 126 -10.99 5.06 -9.51
N GLY A 127 -12.08 5.38 -10.21
CA GLY A 127 -12.28 6.68 -10.82
C GLY A 127 -13.09 6.57 -12.11
N GLN A 128 -13.60 7.70 -12.59
CA GLN A 128 -14.33 7.77 -13.85
C GLN A 128 -13.36 8.08 -15.00
N GLY A 129 -13.64 7.55 -16.19
CA GLY A 129 -12.89 7.89 -17.41
C GLY A 129 -11.45 7.36 -17.47
N LEU A 130 -11.07 6.40 -16.62
CA LEU A 130 -9.67 5.91 -16.55
C LEU A 130 -9.27 4.93 -17.68
N GLY A 131 -10.22 4.47 -18.50
CA GLY A 131 -9.97 3.53 -19.59
C GLY A 131 -9.47 2.15 -19.13
N ASN A 132 -8.85 1.40 -20.05
CA ASN A 132 -8.39 0.03 -19.81
C ASN A 132 -6.87 -0.08 -19.60
N ALA A 133 -6.13 1.02 -19.78
CA ALA A 133 -4.68 1.09 -19.64
C ALA A 133 -4.26 1.19 -18.17
N ARG A 134 -4.55 0.14 -17.40
CA ARG A 134 -4.34 0.10 -15.94
C ARG A 134 -3.68 -1.21 -15.55
N LEU A 135 -2.69 -1.10 -14.68
CA LEU A 135 -2.05 -2.23 -14.03
C LEU A 135 -2.05 -2.02 -12.53
N THR A 136 -2.38 -3.06 -11.80
CA THR A 136 -2.36 -3.09 -10.33
C THR A 136 -1.57 -4.30 -9.94
N GLN A 137 -0.55 -4.15 -9.10
CA GLN A 137 0.31 -5.24 -8.66
C GLN A 137 0.58 -5.11 -7.16
N SER A 138 0.47 -6.21 -6.42
CA SER A 138 0.62 -6.26 -4.97
C SER A 138 1.45 -7.45 -4.52
N GLN A 139 2.43 -7.22 -3.64
CA GLN A 139 3.28 -8.30 -3.13
C GLN A 139 2.48 -9.38 -2.39
N VAL A 140 1.43 -8.99 -1.66
CA VAL A 140 0.56 -9.92 -0.91
C VAL A 140 -0.09 -10.99 -1.79
N PHE A 141 -0.22 -10.74 -3.11
CA PHE A 141 -0.73 -11.71 -4.08
C PHE A 141 0.37 -12.46 -4.84
N GLY A 142 1.64 -12.34 -4.42
CA GLY A 142 2.78 -12.97 -5.06
C GLY A 142 3.18 -12.33 -6.39
N GLU A 143 2.71 -11.11 -6.66
CA GLU A 143 2.94 -10.43 -7.93
C GLU A 143 4.35 -9.81 -7.97
N PRO A 144 5.17 -10.13 -8.98
CA PRO A 144 6.59 -9.74 -9.01
C PRO A 144 6.78 -8.22 -9.02
N CYS A 145 5.88 -7.52 -9.70
CA CYS A 145 5.88 -6.07 -9.88
C CYS A 145 5.25 -5.33 -8.69
N GLY A 146 4.67 -6.05 -7.73
CA GLY A 146 3.90 -5.50 -6.62
C GLY A 146 4.73 -5.17 -5.39
N ARG A 147 6.05 -5.27 -5.45
CA ARG A 147 6.92 -5.06 -4.28
C ARG A 147 7.43 -3.62 -4.17
N TYR A 148 7.28 -2.84 -5.23
CA TYR A 148 7.86 -1.51 -5.28
C TYR A 148 6.98 -0.50 -4.56
N TRP A 149 7.62 0.25 -3.69
CA TRP A 149 7.10 1.49 -3.17
C TRP A 149 8.27 2.48 -3.00
N LEU A 150 7.97 3.77 -2.98
CA LEU A 150 8.98 4.83 -2.94
C LEU A 150 9.61 4.98 -1.53
N GLU A 151 10.23 3.92 -1.03
CA GLU A 151 10.94 3.95 0.26
C GLU A 151 12.24 4.76 0.13
N GLY A 152 12.31 5.90 0.83
CA GLY A 152 13.54 6.68 0.88
C GLY A 152 13.80 7.57 -0.35
N GLY A 153 12.82 7.74 -1.24
CA GLY A 153 12.85 8.73 -2.31
C GLY A 153 13.22 8.19 -3.70
N ALA A 154 13.58 9.11 -4.60
CA ALA A 154 14.00 8.78 -5.96
C ALA A 154 15.34 8.03 -5.96
N GLY A 155 15.43 6.94 -6.71
CA GLY A 155 16.66 6.14 -6.80
C GLY A 155 16.70 5.23 -8.03
N PRO A 156 17.76 4.43 -8.19
CA PRO A 156 17.96 3.59 -9.38
C PRO A 156 16.79 2.65 -9.69
N ALA A 157 16.16 2.09 -8.65
CA ALA A 157 14.99 1.23 -8.81
C ALA A 157 13.79 1.96 -9.43
N LEU A 158 13.59 3.25 -9.11
CA LEU A 158 12.55 4.06 -9.75
C LEU A 158 12.88 4.30 -11.22
N ALA A 159 14.13 4.64 -11.52
CA ALA A 159 14.58 4.88 -12.88
C ALA A 159 14.40 3.61 -13.75
N GLU A 160 14.81 2.46 -13.25
CA GLU A 160 14.63 1.16 -13.92
C GLU A 160 13.15 0.84 -14.15
N LEU A 161 12.31 0.96 -13.11
CA LEU A 161 10.87 0.74 -13.23
C LEU A 161 10.24 1.66 -14.27
N THR A 162 10.50 2.96 -14.21
CA THR A 162 9.90 3.94 -15.14
C THR A 162 10.35 3.70 -16.58
N GLN A 163 11.63 3.37 -16.78
CA GLN A 163 12.16 3.02 -18.10
C GLN A 163 11.54 1.73 -18.65
N GLU A 164 11.42 0.67 -17.85
CA GLU A 164 10.93 -0.62 -18.32
C GLU A 164 9.40 -0.66 -18.48
N VAL A 165 8.66 -0.04 -17.57
CA VAL A 165 7.19 -0.08 -17.57
C VAL A 165 6.58 1.00 -18.46
N PHE A 166 7.18 2.19 -18.49
CA PHE A 166 6.64 3.33 -19.23
C PHE A 166 7.50 3.72 -20.45
N GLY A 167 8.70 3.16 -20.60
CA GLY A 167 9.60 3.50 -21.71
C GLY A 167 10.24 4.88 -21.59
N ARG A 168 10.14 5.54 -20.43
CA ARG A 168 10.61 6.92 -20.22
C ARG A 168 10.86 7.24 -18.74
N PRO A 169 11.72 8.22 -18.44
CA PRO A 169 11.86 8.74 -17.07
C PRO A 169 10.57 9.42 -16.61
N HIS A 170 10.43 9.56 -15.29
CA HIS A 170 9.36 10.35 -14.69
C HIS A 170 9.67 11.85 -14.81
N ASP A 171 8.64 12.68 -14.91
CA ASP A 171 8.79 14.14 -14.98
C ASP A 171 8.78 14.77 -13.58
N ALA A 172 8.00 14.22 -12.66
CA ALA A 172 7.94 14.67 -11.27
C ALA A 172 7.42 13.61 -10.31
N ILE A 173 7.84 13.74 -9.04
CA ILE A 173 7.37 12.95 -7.91
C ILE A 173 6.54 13.86 -7.01
N TYR A 174 5.36 13.39 -6.63
CA TYR A 174 4.50 14.04 -5.65
C TYR A 174 4.36 13.14 -4.44
N GLU A 175 4.49 13.72 -3.25
CA GLU A 175 4.18 13.06 -1.99
C GLU A 175 2.75 13.38 -1.60
N MET A 176 1.97 12.36 -1.23
CA MET A 176 0.62 12.57 -0.72
C MET A 176 0.64 13.25 0.64
N ARG A 177 -0.29 14.19 0.80
CA ARG A 177 -0.51 14.91 2.06
C ARG A 177 -1.96 14.77 2.45
N ILE A 178 -2.20 14.33 3.69
CA ILE A 178 -3.57 14.20 4.24
C ILE A 178 -4.44 13.29 3.34
N GLY A 179 -3.85 12.21 2.81
CA GLY A 179 -4.53 11.26 1.93
C GLY A 179 -4.90 11.80 0.54
N SER A 180 -4.35 12.94 0.13
CA SER A 180 -4.66 13.59 -1.14
C SER A 180 -3.42 14.16 -1.83
N VAL A 181 -3.49 14.29 -3.15
CA VAL A 181 -2.54 15.04 -3.98
C VAL A 181 -3.28 15.71 -5.14
N ILE A 182 -2.84 16.90 -5.51
CA ILE A 182 -3.33 17.63 -6.68
C ILE A 182 -2.14 17.87 -7.60
N ILE A 183 -2.27 17.56 -8.89
CA ILE A 183 -1.20 17.74 -9.88
C ILE A 183 -1.68 18.77 -10.90
N GLY A 184 -0.92 19.85 -11.08
CA GLY A 184 -1.26 20.95 -11.99
C GLY A 184 -2.47 21.78 -11.52
N GLY A 185 -2.66 21.86 -10.20
CA GLY A 185 -3.69 22.67 -9.56
C GLY A 185 -3.23 24.10 -9.29
N THR A 186 -3.98 24.78 -8.41
CA THR A 186 -3.61 26.11 -7.89
C THR A 186 -3.40 26.09 -6.37
N ASP A 187 -3.56 24.92 -5.74
CA ASP A 187 -3.34 24.73 -4.31
C ASP A 187 -1.85 24.47 -4.09
N PRO A 188 -1.10 25.44 -3.56
CA PRO A 188 0.34 25.29 -3.41
C PRO A 188 0.70 24.21 -2.39
N ASP A 189 -0.15 23.86 -1.43
CA ASP A 189 0.20 22.87 -0.40
C ASP A 189 0.08 21.42 -0.91
N LEU A 190 -0.74 21.21 -1.94
CA LEU A 190 -1.00 19.90 -2.53
C LEU A 190 -0.40 19.72 -3.92
N ASP A 191 -0.05 20.81 -4.62
CA ASP A 191 0.57 20.82 -5.95
C ASP A 191 2.03 21.28 -5.88
N GLN A 192 2.83 20.53 -5.13
CA GLN A 192 4.28 20.70 -5.06
C GLN A 192 5.00 19.37 -5.28
N PRO A 193 5.76 19.22 -6.37
CA PRO A 193 6.59 18.04 -6.56
C PRO A 193 7.76 18.06 -5.57
N VAL A 194 8.03 16.91 -4.97
CA VAL A 194 9.16 16.69 -4.05
C VAL A 194 10.42 16.22 -4.77
N GLY A 195 10.32 15.90 -6.05
CA GLY A 195 11.44 15.51 -6.92
C GLY A 195 11.10 15.66 -8.40
N ARG A 196 12.12 15.78 -9.23
CA ARG A 196 12.03 15.75 -10.70
C ARG A 196 12.92 14.62 -11.22
N GLY A 197 12.53 14.03 -12.36
CA GLY A 197 13.42 13.11 -13.05
C GLY A 197 14.51 13.90 -13.79
N ASP A 198 15.74 13.43 -13.64
CA ASP A 198 16.92 13.93 -14.35
C ASP A 198 17.08 13.24 -15.72
#